data_AF-A0A6C0UCK3-F1
#
_entry.id   AF-A0A6C0UCK3-F1
#
_cell.length_a   1.000
_cell.length_b   1.000
_cell.length_c   1.000
_cell.angle_alpha   90.00
_cell.angle_beta   90.00
_cell.angle_gamma   90.00
#
_symmetry.space_group_name_H-M   'P 1'
#
loop_
_entity.id
_entity.type
_entity.pdbx_description
1 polymer ?
#
loop_
_entity_poly.entity_id
_entity_poly.type
_entity_poly.pdbx_seq_one_letter_code
_entity_poly.pdbx_strand_id
1 'polypeptide(L)'
;MEAEIKGELEEGIGLTIIDNREKEHKMVVGFDGKIKAHKTDSYPDPADRTFKQDETFSQARRFARWHVYREKGYDTVPNPDNPDRIAAVLLALLGLDDQQFDQYFGMLYEQMASHERADVAPVLDLPEEVYSEEFIVYKQNVYLEESLEAMQDQLTQPATEVFGEENLQEFLEETGDGLVAKARSLIGGGTDEAEDASDESSIPGADLSIADVSGLDTMYSTPEGYKTIEGEDPVNREPDARIETLPVGYTREQFRYHVGHNLICQIRDCFVSMGVEPPAQYRLLGHGKFKYSAKYRDFDFYPDYWDYEANIPGYSSPV
;
A
#
# COMPACT_ATOMS: atom_id res chain seq x y z
N MET A 1 -12.61 -0.36 16.00
CA MET A 1 -12.48 1.09 16.24
C MET A 1 -13.74 1.75 15.76
N GLU A 2 -14.25 2.73 16.50
CA GLU A 2 -15.41 3.53 16.10
C GLU A 2 -15.07 5.01 16.26
N ALA A 3 -15.65 5.88 15.43
CA ALA A 3 -15.40 7.31 15.50
C ALA A 3 -16.69 8.12 15.30
N GLU A 4 -16.74 9.28 15.94
CA GLU A 4 -17.82 10.25 15.80
C GLU A 4 -17.25 11.66 15.69
N ILE A 5 -17.54 12.34 14.58
CA ILE A 5 -17.17 13.74 14.35
C ILE A 5 -18.05 14.63 15.24
N LYS A 6 -17.41 15.42 16.11
CA LYS A 6 -18.08 16.34 17.03
C LYS A 6 -18.27 17.75 16.46
N GLY A 7 -17.43 18.13 15.50
CA GLY A 7 -17.56 19.39 14.78
C GLY A 7 -16.27 19.82 14.10
N GLU A 8 -16.41 20.82 13.24
CA GLU A 8 -15.30 21.53 12.63
C GLU A 8 -14.90 22.71 13.52
N LEU A 9 -13.60 22.85 13.74
CA LEU A 9 -12.95 23.89 14.54
C LEU A 9 -12.09 24.76 13.60
N GLU A 10 -11.59 25.88 14.11
CA GLU A 10 -10.76 26.81 13.33
C GLU A 10 -9.53 26.15 12.69
N GLU A 11 -8.89 25.21 13.38
CA GLU A 11 -7.66 24.57 12.92
C GLU A 11 -7.81 23.07 12.56
N GLY A 12 -9.03 22.54 12.48
CA GLY A 12 -9.25 21.13 12.12
C GLY A 12 -10.57 20.53 12.60
N ILE A 13 -10.65 19.20 12.55
CA ILE A 13 -11.85 18.42 12.90
C ILE A 13 -11.70 17.81 14.28
N GLY A 14 -12.64 18.12 15.17
CA GLY A 14 -12.77 17.51 16.48
C GLY A 14 -13.59 16.22 16.40
N LEU A 15 -13.07 15.13 16.97
CA LEU A 15 -13.73 13.82 16.96
C LEU A 15 -13.48 13.03 18.25
N THR A 16 -14.35 12.07 18.50
CA THR A 16 -14.18 11.06 19.55
C THR A 16 -13.97 9.71 18.89
N ILE A 17 -13.03 8.92 19.40
CA ILE A 17 -12.74 7.55 18.95
C ILE A 17 -12.92 6.60 20.13
N ILE A 18 -13.60 5.48 19.89
CA ILE A 18 -13.62 4.33 20.77
C ILE A 18 -12.68 3.27 20.20
N ASP A 19 -11.63 2.94 20.94
CA ASP A 19 -10.65 1.95 20.51
C ASP A 19 -11.17 0.51 20.66
N ASN A 20 -10.39 -0.47 20.19
CA ASN A 20 -10.75 -1.90 20.29
C ASN A 20 -10.78 -2.45 21.72
N ARG A 21 -10.50 -1.62 22.72
CA ARG A 21 -10.57 -1.92 24.16
C ARG A 21 -11.66 -1.11 24.84
N GLU A 22 -12.57 -0.54 24.04
CA GLU A 22 -13.69 0.28 24.48
C GLU A 22 -13.25 1.53 25.26
N LYS A 23 -12.06 2.07 24.93
CA LYS A 23 -11.53 3.28 25.57
C LYS A 23 -11.76 4.48 24.68
N GLU A 24 -12.18 5.57 25.32
CA GLU A 24 -12.47 6.83 24.65
C GLU A 24 -11.19 7.66 24.44
N HIS A 25 -11.05 8.19 23.23
CA HIS A 25 -10.02 9.14 22.82
C HIS A 25 -10.70 10.39 22.27
N LYS A 26 -10.31 11.56 22.77
CA LYS A 26 -10.73 12.86 22.22
C LYS A 26 -9.59 13.43 21.41
N MET A 27 -9.86 13.74 20.15
CA MET A 27 -8.83 14.13 19.21
C MET A 27 -9.23 15.36 18.40
N VAL A 28 -8.22 16.08 17.93
CA VAL A 28 -8.35 17.09 16.88
C VAL A 28 -7.35 16.77 15.79
N VAL A 29 -7.84 16.56 14.57
CA VAL A 29 -7.05 16.32 13.36
C VAL A 29 -7.06 17.61 12.55
N GLY A 30 -5.90 18.19 12.29
CA GLY A 30 -5.78 19.35 11.40
C GLY A 30 -6.15 19.00 9.97
N PHE A 31 -6.52 19.99 9.16
CA PHE A 31 -6.83 19.78 7.75
C PHE A 31 -5.65 19.19 6.94
N ASP A 32 -4.43 19.32 7.48
CA ASP A 32 -3.18 18.73 6.98
C ASP A 32 -2.85 17.35 7.57
N GLY A 33 -3.79 16.73 8.29
CA GLY A 33 -3.61 15.45 8.95
C GLY A 33 -2.78 15.47 10.24
N LYS A 34 -2.21 16.61 10.64
CA LYS A 34 -1.45 16.69 11.90
C LYS A 34 -2.40 16.51 13.09
N ILE A 35 -2.00 15.67 14.04
CA ILE A 35 -2.76 15.51 15.28
C ILE A 35 -2.49 16.72 16.17
N LYS A 36 -3.45 17.64 16.28
CA LYS A 36 -3.34 18.89 17.06
C LYS A 36 -3.58 18.64 18.55
N ALA A 37 -4.47 17.70 18.87
CA ALA A 37 -4.73 17.26 20.23
C ALA A 37 -5.09 15.78 20.25
N HIS A 38 -4.64 15.08 21.29
CA HIS A 38 -5.06 13.71 21.60
C HIS A 38 -5.06 13.51 23.11
N LYS A 39 -6.25 13.41 23.71
CA LYS A 39 -6.45 13.16 25.14
C LYS A 39 -7.23 11.87 25.36
N THR A 40 -6.84 11.10 26.36
CA THR A 40 -7.59 9.97 26.92
C THR A 40 -7.28 9.89 28.42
N ASP A 41 -8.25 9.47 29.21
CA ASP A 41 -8.05 9.21 30.66
C ASP A 41 -7.85 7.70 30.92
N SER A 42 -7.78 6.87 29.86
CA SER A 42 -7.76 5.40 29.96
C SER A 42 -6.37 4.77 29.85
N TYR A 43 -5.34 5.55 29.53
CA TYR A 43 -3.98 5.06 29.30
C TYR A 43 -2.96 5.81 30.13
N PRO A 44 -1.86 5.15 30.58
CA PRO A 44 -0.76 5.82 31.26
C PRO A 44 -0.11 6.92 30.44
N ASP A 45 0.72 7.72 31.10
CA ASP A 45 1.61 8.67 30.44
C ASP A 45 2.54 7.95 29.46
N PRO A 46 2.99 8.60 28.37
CA PRO A 46 3.76 7.95 27.30
C PRO A 46 4.97 7.15 27.77
N ALA A 47 5.67 7.61 28.82
CA ALA A 47 6.85 6.94 29.37
C ALA A 47 6.55 5.60 30.07
N ASP A 48 5.29 5.40 30.50
CA ASP A 48 4.85 4.23 31.27
C ASP A 48 4.01 3.24 30.45
N ARG A 49 3.84 3.49 29.14
CA ARG A 49 3.07 2.61 28.26
C ARG A 49 3.86 1.37 27.86
N THR A 50 3.19 0.23 27.89
CA THR A 50 3.64 -0.98 27.19
C THR A 50 3.59 -0.76 25.67
N PHE A 51 4.36 -1.53 24.90
CA PHE A 51 4.32 -1.50 23.43
C PHE A 51 2.90 -1.65 22.87
N LYS A 52 2.08 -2.54 23.44
CA LYS A 52 0.69 -2.74 23.01
C LYS A 52 -0.20 -1.53 23.28
N GLN A 53 -0.02 -0.84 24.41
CA GLN A 53 -0.74 0.39 24.72
C GLN A 53 -0.32 1.53 23.82
N ASP A 54 0.97 1.66 23.53
CA ASP A 54 1.47 2.69 22.62
C ASP A 54 1.03 2.44 21.17
N GLU A 55 1.02 1.19 20.72
CA GLU A 55 0.49 0.82 19.42
C GLU A 55 -1.01 1.14 19.32
N THR A 56 -1.81 0.84 20.35
CA THR A 56 -3.24 1.21 20.37
C THR A 56 -3.43 2.72 20.23
N PHE A 57 -2.59 3.51 20.92
CA PHE A 57 -2.60 4.97 20.82
C PHE A 57 -2.24 5.47 19.42
N SER A 58 -1.28 4.80 18.78
CA SER A 58 -0.86 5.08 17.41
C SER A 58 -1.91 4.65 16.37
N GLN A 59 -2.61 3.53 16.61
CA GLN A 59 -3.74 3.08 15.78
C GLN A 59 -4.88 4.10 15.82
N ALA A 60 -5.29 4.56 17.01
CA ALA A 60 -6.32 5.59 17.16
C ALA A 60 -5.97 6.87 16.37
N ARG A 61 -4.69 7.29 16.35
CA ARG A 61 -4.24 8.44 15.55
C ARG A 61 -4.34 8.21 14.05
N ARG A 62 -3.96 7.03 13.57
CA ARG A 62 -4.06 6.68 12.14
C ARG A 62 -5.52 6.57 11.71
N PHE A 63 -6.35 5.91 12.51
CA PHE A 63 -7.79 5.81 12.28
C PHE A 63 -8.48 7.19 12.29
N ALA A 64 -8.07 8.10 13.18
CA ALA A 64 -8.61 9.46 13.21
C ALA A 64 -8.43 10.21 11.89
N ARG A 65 -7.21 10.14 11.33
CA ARG A 65 -6.89 10.73 10.03
C ARG A 65 -7.74 10.11 8.94
N TRP A 66 -7.75 8.79 8.85
CA TRP A 66 -8.54 8.07 7.86
C TRP A 66 -10.03 8.40 7.94
N HIS A 67 -10.61 8.43 9.14
CA HIS A 67 -12.02 8.75 9.31
C HIS A 67 -12.35 10.19 8.87
N VAL A 68 -11.48 11.16 9.19
CA VAL A 68 -11.67 12.54 8.71
C VAL A 68 -11.53 12.62 7.18
N TYR A 69 -10.53 11.96 6.60
CA TYR A 69 -10.40 11.84 5.15
C TYR A 69 -11.66 11.26 4.51
N ARG A 70 -12.17 10.15 5.03
CA ARG A 70 -13.34 9.46 4.49
C ARG A 70 -14.65 10.22 4.62
N GLU A 71 -14.88 10.86 5.76
CA GLU A 71 -16.17 11.53 6.03
C GLU A 71 -16.21 12.99 5.58
N LYS A 72 -15.05 13.62 5.37
CA LYS A 72 -14.93 15.05 5.06
C LYS A 72 -14.11 15.38 3.83
N GLY A 73 -13.38 14.42 3.24
CA GLY A 73 -12.59 14.61 2.03
C GLY A 73 -11.24 15.32 2.24
N TYR A 74 -10.88 15.74 3.46
CA TYR A 74 -9.59 16.40 3.69
C TYR A 74 -8.42 15.41 3.55
N ASP A 75 -7.35 15.84 2.89
CA ASP A 75 -6.11 15.07 2.72
C ASP A 75 -5.32 14.97 4.03
N THR A 76 -5.81 14.12 4.92
CA THR A 76 -5.35 14.00 6.30
C THR A 76 -4.52 12.74 6.54
N VAL A 77 -4.44 11.85 5.56
CA VAL A 77 -3.66 10.62 5.60
C VAL A 77 -2.41 10.82 4.75
N PRO A 78 -1.19 10.62 5.28
CA PRO A 78 0.04 10.72 4.49
C PRO A 78 -0.06 9.87 3.21
N ASN A 79 0.43 10.38 2.08
CA ASN A 79 0.19 9.78 0.78
C ASN A 79 0.51 8.27 0.73
N PRO A 80 1.72 7.82 1.11
CA PRO A 80 2.08 6.41 0.99
C PRO A 80 1.35 5.52 2.00
N ASP A 81 0.61 6.08 2.98
CA ASP A 81 -0.18 5.35 3.95
C ASP A 81 -1.70 5.47 3.68
N ASN A 82 -2.11 6.15 2.61
CA ASN A 82 -3.51 6.29 2.22
C ASN A 82 -3.94 5.09 1.35
N PRO A 83 -4.83 4.21 1.83
CA PRO A 83 -5.21 3.02 1.08
C PRO A 83 -5.92 3.33 -0.24
N ASP A 84 -6.63 4.47 -0.37
CA ASP A 84 -7.25 4.86 -1.64
C ASP A 84 -6.19 5.28 -2.68
N ARG A 85 -5.08 5.94 -2.28
CA ARG A 85 -3.97 6.23 -3.19
C ARG A 85 -3.24 4.96 -3.63
N ILE A 86 -3.01 4.02 -2.71
CA ILE A 86 -2.38 2.74 -3.03
C ILE A 86 -3.28 1.92 -3.98
N ALA A 87 -4.60 1.92 -3.76
CA ALA A 87 -5.55 1.27 -4.65
C ALA A 87 -5.60 1.94 -6.03
N ALA A 88 -5.48 3.27 -6.11
CA ALA A 88 -5.38 3.99 -7.38
C ALA A 88 -4.10 3.62 -8.15
N VAL A 89 -2.96 3.48 -7.47
CA VAL A 89 -1.72 2.94 -8.09
C VAL A 89 -1.91 1.52 -8.58
N LEU A 90 -2.62 0.67 -7.84
CA LEU A 90 -2.96 -0.68 -8.28
C LEU A 90 -3.81 -0.66 -9.56
N LEU A 91 -4.82 0.22 -9.66
CA LEU A 91 -5.63 0.39 -10.87
C LEU A 91 -4.78 0.82 -12.08
N ALA A 92 -3.92 1.83 -11.90
CA ALA A 92 -3.03 2.30 -12.95
C ALA A 92 -2.04 1.19 -13.41
N LEU A 93 -1.48 0.42 -12.47
CA LEU A 93 -0.60 -0.71 -12.74
C LEU A 93 -1.27 -1.80 -13.61
N LEU A 94 -2.53 -2.09 -13.32
CA LEU A 94 -3.30 -3.09 -14.04
C LEU A 94 -3.66 -2.63 -15.47
N GLY A 95 -3.74 -1.30 -15.69
CA GLY A 95 -3.96 -0.70 -17.01
C GLY A 95 -2.74 -0.71 -17.93
N LEU A 96 -1.52 -0.89 -17.42
CA LEU A 96 -0.30 -0.82 -18.22
C LEU A 96 -0.20 -1.94 -19.26
N ASP A 97 0.36 -1.66 -20.43
CA ASP A 97 0.90 -2.70 -21.30
C ASP A 97 2.31 -3.14 -20.84
N ASP A 98 2.87 -4.14 -21.53
CA ASP A 98 4.19 -4.69 -21.17
C ASP A 98 5.32 -3.67 -21.34
N GLN A 99 5.24 -2.81 -22.35
CA GLN A 99 6.24 -1.79 -22.61
C GLN A 99 6.23 -0.72 -21.52
N GLN A 100 5.05 -0.26 -21.13
CA GLN A 100 4.87 0.70 -20.05
C GLN A 100 5.28 0.10 -18.70
N PHE A 101 4.88 -1.14 -18.42
CA PHE A 101 5.31 -1.82 -17.19
C PHE A 101 6.83 -1.91 -17.11
N ASP A 102 7.50 -2.28 -18.20
CA ASP A 102 8.96 -2.33 -18.27
C ASP A 102 9.61 -0.95 -18.13
N GLN A 103 9.00 0.09 -18.70
CA GLN A 103 9.49 1.45 -18.57
C GLN A 103 9.53 1.91 -17.11
N TYR A 104 8.50 1.62 -16.32
CA TYR A 104 8.44 2.05 -14.92
C TYR A 104 9.16 1.06 -13.97
N PHE A 105 8.95 -0.24 -14.12
CA PHE A 105 9.37 -1.23 -13.13
C PHE A 105 10.51 -2.13 -13.60
N GLY A 106 11.03 -1.94 -14.82
CA GLY A 106 12.12 -2.74 -15.38
C GLY A 106 13.40 -2.71 -14.54
N MET A 107 13.78 -1.52 -14.02
CA MET A 107 14.95 -1.39 -13.14
C MET A 107 14.79 -2.20 -11.85
N LEU A 108 13.60 -2.15 -11.23
CA LEU A 108 13.30 -2.91 -10.02
C LEU A 108 13.34 -4.42 -10.29
N TYR A 109 12.71 -4.86 -11.40
CA TYR A 109 12.75 -6.25 -11.85
C TYR A 109 14.18 -6.76 -12.02
N GLU A 110 15.00 -6.04 -12.80
CA GLU A 110 16.37 -6.46 -13.13
C GLU A 110 17.23 -6.53 -11.87
N GLN A 111 17.13 -5.52 -10.99
CA GLN A 111 17.87 -5.52 -9.74
C GLN A 111 17.50 -6.72 -8.86
N MET A 112 16.21 -7.00 -8.67
CA MET A 112 15.76 -8.11 -7.83
C MET A 112 16.13 -9.47 -8.41
N ALA A 113 15.87 -9.67 -9.70
CA ALA A 113 16.13 -10.93 -10.38
C ALA A 113 17.63 -11.27 -10.36
N SER A 114 18.52 -10.27 -10.45
CA SER A 114 19.97 -10.47 -10.48
C SER A 114 20.56 -11.23 -9.29
N HIS A 115 19.86 -11.28 -8.15
CA HIS A 115 20.31 -12.02 -6.96
C HIS A 115 20.20 -13.55 -7.11
N GLU A 116 19.19 -14.02 -7.85
CA GLU A 116 18.90 -15.46 -7.99
C GLU A 116 19.02 -15.97 -9.42
N ARG A 117 19.00 -15.05 -10.40
CA ARG A 117 19.07 -15.37 -11.83
C ARG A 117 20.41 -14.95 -12.42
N ALA A 118 21.27 -15.93 -12.66
CA ALA A 118 22.59 -15.72 -13.24
C ALA A 118 22.58 -15.13 -14.66
N ASP A 119 21.44 -15.16 -15.36
CA ASP A 119 21.26 -14.56 -16.68
C ASP A 119 20.86 -13.08 -16.65
N VAL A 120 20.62 -12.51 -15.46
CA VAL A 120 20.28 -11.10 -15.25
C VAL A 120 21.40 -10.41 -14.48
N ALA A 121 21.96 -9.33 -15.03
CA ALA A 121 22.98 -8.53 -14.34
C ALA A 121 22.33 -7.52 -13.39
N PRO A 122 22.94 -7.21 -12.23
CA PRO A 122 22.47 -6.13 -11.38
C PRO A 122 22.60 -4.79 -12.10
N VAL A 123 21.63 -3.90 -11.89
CA VAL A 123 21.57 -2.57 -12.52
C VAL A 123 22.14 -1.48 -11.61
N LEU A 124 22.13 -1.70 -10.30
CA LEU A 124 22.69 -0.78 -9.32
C LEU A 124 24.18 -1.08 -9.07
N ASP A 125 24.99 -0.03 -9.07
CA ASP A 125 26.39 -0.08 -8.63
C ASP A 125 26.45 0.02 -7.10
N LEU A 126 26.08 -1.07 -6.42
CA LEU A 126 26.15 -1.17 -4.97
C LEU A 126 27.51 -1.75 -4.52
N PRO A 127 28.03 -1.35 -3.35
CA PRO A 127 29.21 -1.99 -2.77
C PRO A 127 29.01 -3.50 -2.61
N GLU A 128 30.06 -4.29 -2.84
CA GLU A 128 30.01 -5.76 -2.76
C GLU A 128 29.55 -6.24 -1.37
N GLU A 129 29.89 -5.51 -0.31
CA GLU A 129 29.47 -5.82 1.05
C GLU A 129 27.95 -5.77 1.20
N VAL A 130 27.27 -4.86 0.49
CA VAL A 130 25.80 -4.74 0.52
C VAL A 130 25.16 -5.98 -0.09
N TYR A 131 25.70 -6.50 -1.20
CA TYR A 131 25.21 -7.73 -1.83
C TYR A 131 25.41 -8.98 -0.95
N SER A 132 26.31 -8.92 0.03
CA SER A 132 26.57 -10.03 0.95
C SER A 132 25.72 -10.01 2.22
N GLU A 133 24.91 -8.97 2.43
CA GLU A 133 24.06 -8.86 3.62
C GLU A 133 22.90 -9.86 3.57
N GLU A 134 22.56 -10.43 4.74
CA GLU A 134 21.47 -11.41 4.86
C GLU A 134 20.10 -10.80 4.56
N PHE A 135 19.97 -9.47 4.70
CA PHE A 135 18.69 -8.78 4.54
C PHE A 135 18.84 -7.51 3.71
N ILE A 136 18.23 -7.52 2.52
CA ILE A 136 18.18 -6.39 1.58
C ILE A 136 16.73 -6.19 1.14
N VAL A 137 16.26 -4.94 1.12
CA VAL A 137 14.95 -4.54 0.59
C VAL A 137 15.16 -3.43 -0.42
N TYR A 138 14.64 -3.63 -1.62
CA TYR A 138 14.54 -2.60 -2.63
C TYR A 138 13.21 -1.87 -2.51
N LYS A 139 13.26 -0.54 -2.68
CA LYS A 139 12.06 0.28 -2.61
C LYS A 139 12.01 1.28 -3.77
N GLN A 140 10.84 1.43 -4.36
CA GLN A 140 10.61 2.35 -5.47
C GLN A 140 9.35 3.18 -5.20
N ASN A 141 9.47 4.49 -5.27
CA ASN A 141 8.34 5.41 -5.15
C ASN A 141 7.55 5.43 -6.46
N VAL A 142 6.23 5.53 -6.37
CA VAL A 142 5.31 5.60 -7.51
C VAL A 142 4.45 6.84 -7.39
N TYR A 143 4.36 7.61 -8.47
CA TYR A 143 3.65 8.88 -8.55
C TYR A 143 2.55 8.78 -9.61
N LEU A 144 1.31 9.07 -9.21
CA LEU A 144 0.20 9.23 -10.16
C LEU A 144 0.23 10.62 -10.80
N GLU A 145 -0.32 10.73 -12.00
CA GLU A 145 -0.56 12.03 -12.66
C GLU A 145 -1.71 12.78 -11.95
N GLU A 146 -2.73 12.03 -11.51
CA GLU A 146 -3.93 12.59 -10.91
C GLU A 146 -3.71 13.06 -9.47
N SER A 147 -4.27 14.22 -9.14
CA SER A 147 -4.37 14.66 -7.76
C SER A 147 -5.41 13.83 -6.99
N LEU A 148 -5.39 13.92 -5.66
CA LEU A 148 -6.41 13.27 -4.83
C LEU A 148 -7.83 13.72 -5.15
N GLU A 149 -8.01 15.02 -5.39
CA GLU A 149 -9.30 15.59 -5.78
C GLU A 149 -9.74 15.04 -7.14
N ALA A 150 -8.83 14.97 -8.11
CA ALA A 150 -9.12 14.38 -9.42
C ALA A 150 -9.48 12.89 -9.31
N MET A 151 -8.77 12.11 -8.48
CA MET A 151 -9.12 10.71 -8.22
C MET A 151 -10.52 10.58 -7.61
N GLN A 152 -10.86 11.42 -6.63
CA GLN A 152 -12.18 11.41 -5.98
C GLN A 152 -13.31 11.84 -6.91
N ASP A 153 -13.05 12.74 -7.86
CA ASP A 153 -14.04 13.19 -8.84
C ASP A 153 -14.26 12.18 -9.97
N GLN A 154 -13.18 11.53 -10.44
CA GLN A 154 -13.25 10.54 -11.51
C GLN A 154 -13.91 9.24 -11.03
N LEU A 155 -13.56 8.79 -9.83
CA LEU A 155 -14.06 7.54 -9.28
C LEU A 155 -15.44 7.75 -8.63
N THR A 156 -16.44 7.03 -9.12
CA THR A 156 -17.81 7.07 -8.55
C THR A 156 -17.93 6.53 -7.12
N GLN A 157 -16.89 5.83 -6.67
CA GLN A 157 -16.72 5.31 -5.33
C GLN A 157 -15.21 5.28 -5.00
N PRO A 158 -14.82 5.22 -3.73
CA PRO A 158 -13.42 5.17 -3.33
C PRO A 158 -12.63 4.06 -4.05
N ALA A 159 -11.36 4.30 -4.35
CA ALA A 159 -10.52 3.35 -5.11
C ALA A 159 -10.44 1.97 -4.42
N THR A 160 -10.45 1.94 -3.08
CA THR A 160 -10.53 0.70 -2.29
C THR A 160 -11.83 -0.09 -2.47
N GLU A 161 -12.87 0.53 -3.01
CA GLU A 161 -14.18 -0.09 -3.25
C GLU A 161 -14.37 -0.47 -4.72
N VAL A 162 -13.54 0.04 -5.64
CA VAL A 162 -13.58 -0.31 -7.08
C VAL A 162 -13.37 -1.80 -7.32
N PHE A 163 -12.47 -2.44 -6.56
CA PHE A 163 -12.28 -3.89 -6.62
C PHE A 163 -13.32 -4.59 -5.73
N GLY A 164 -14.29 -5.27 -6.35
CA GLY A 164 -15.12 -6.25 -5.67
C GLY A 164 -14.31 -7.48 -5.24
N GLU A 165 -14.85 -8.25 -4.28
CA GLU A 165 -14.22 -9.50 -3.80
C GLU A 165 -13.94 -10.48 -4.94
N GLU A 166 -14.91 -10.68 -5.85
CA GLU A 166 -14.76 -11.59 -7.00
C GLU A 166 -13.64 -11.14 -7.95
N ASN A 167 -13.55 -9.84 -8.24
CA ASN A 167 -12.54 -9.28 -9.15
C ASN A 167 -11.11 -9.50 -8.66
N LEU A 168 -10.91 -9.34 -7.35
CA LEU A 168 -9.58 -9.50 -6.76
C LEU A 168 -9.23 -10.97 -6.52
N GLN A 169 -10.21 -11.81 -6.18
CA GLN A 169 -9.99 -13.24 -6.07
C GLN A 169 -9.59 -13.85 -7.42
N GLU A 170 -10.23 -13.46 -8.52
CA GLU A 170 -9.83 -13.88 -9.87
C GLU A 170 -8.42 -13.39 -10.24
N PHE A 171 -8.03 -12.15 -9.86
CA PHE A 171 -6.65 -11.67 -10.05
C PHE A 171 -5.61 -12.54 -9.35
N LEU A 172 -5.96 -13.14 -8.20
CA LEU A 172 -5.05 -13.97 -7.40
C LEU A 172 -4.99 -15.43 -7.86
N GLU A 173 -5.98 -15.87 -8.62
CA GLU A 173 -6.05 -17.22 -9.18
C GLU A 173 -5.42 -17.30 -10.60
N GLU A 174 -5.28 -16.16 -11.28
CA GLU A 174 -4.67 -16.07 -12.61
C GLU A 174 -3.14 -16.07 -12.57
N THR A 175 -2.53 -16.86 -13.47
CA THR A 175 -1.08 -16.83 -13.69
C THR A 175 -0.80 -16.40 -15.12
N GLY A 176 0.15 -15.50 -15.25
CA GLY A 176 0.73 -15.14 -16.52
C GLY A 176 -0.12 -14.30 -17.48
N ASP A 177 -0.16 -14.65 -18.76
CA ASP A 177 -0.93 -13.96 -19.82
C ASP A 177 -2.42 -13.75 -19.45
N GLY A 178 -2.98 -14.66 -18.65
CA GLY A 178 -4.35 -14.55 -18.11
C GLY A 178 -4.54 -13.35 -17.18
N LEU A 179 -3.50 -12.96 -16.44
CA LEU A 179 -3.51 -11.83 -15.52
C LEU A 179 -3.67 -10.49 -16.25
N VAL A 180 -2.92 -10.30 -17.35
CA VAL A 180 -2.97 -9.06 -18.15
C VAL A 180 -4.29 -8.96 -18.92
N ALA A 181 -4.75 -10.06 -19.51
CA ALA A 181 -6.05 -10.11 -20.19
C ALA A 181 -7.21 -9.88 -19.22
N LYS A 182 -7.12 -10.44 -17.99
CA LYS A 182 -8.16 -10.29 -16.98
C LYS A 182 -8.13 -8.91 -16.32
N ALA A 183 -6.96 -8.38 -15.99
CA ALA A 183 -6.79 -6.99 -15.56
C ALA A 183 -7.47 -6.03 -16.55
N ARG A 184 -7.23 -6.23 -17.86
CA ARG A 184 -7.93 -5.50 -18.93
C ARG A 184 -9.44 -5.74 -18.94
N SER A 185 -9.94 -6.95 -18.66
CA SER A 185 -11.38 -7.26 -18.59
C SER A 185 -12.09 -6.66 -17.36
N LEU A 186 -11.41 -6.61 -16.20
CA LEU A 186 -11.89 -6.00 -14.96
C LEU A 186 -11.98 -4.47 -15.10
N ILE A 187 -11.10 -3.92 -15.93
CA ILE A 187 -10.99 -2.49 -16.24
C ILE A 187 -11.90 -2.09 -17.41
N GLY A 188 -12.19 -2.99 -18.36
CA GLY A 188 -12.94 -2.71 -19.58
C GLY A 188 -14.45 -2.87 -19.50
N GLY A 189 -15.02 -3.26 -18.36
CA GLY A 189 -16.45 -3.51 -18.21
C GLY A 189 -16.92 -4.66 -19.11
N GLY A 190 -16.84 -5.88 -18.60
CA GLY A 190 -17.20 -7.09 -19.35
C GLY A 190 -18.49 -6.95 -20.17
N THR A 191 -18.34 -6.95 -21.49
CA THR A 191 -19.38 -7.40 -22.41
C THR A 191 -18.72 -8.31 -23.44
N ASP A 192 -19.20 -9.56 -23.48
CA ASP A 192 -19.04 -10.45 -24.60
C ASP A 192 -19.76 -9.83 -25.80
N GLU A 193 -19.10 -8.95 -26.55
CA GLU A 193 -19.52 -8.65 -27.91
C GLU A 193 -18.32 -8.10 -28.69
N ALA A 194 -17.81 -8.94 -29.58
CA ALA A 194 -16.83 -8.55 -30.58
C ALA A 194 -17.46 -7.53 -31.52
N GLU A 195 -17.24 -6.24 -31.32
CA GLU A 195 -17.44 -5.21 -32.34
C GLU A 195 -16.52 -4.00 -32.10
N ASP A 196 -15.73 -3.68 -33.12
CA ASP A 196 -14.81 -2.55 -33.31
C ASP A 196 -13.71 -2.27 -32.27
N ALA A 197 -12.53 -2.85 -32.55
CA ALA A 197 -11.23 -2.36 -32.12
C ALA A 197 -10.89 -1.03 -32.84
N SER A 198 -11.60 0.05 -32.52
CA SER A 198 -11.18 1.42 -32.82
C SER A 198 -12.05 2.44 -32.06
N ASP A 199 -11.81 2.60 -30.77
CA ASP A 199 -11.84 3.89 -30.08
C ASP A 199 -11.25 3.70 -28.67
N GLU A 200 -10.63 4.75 -28.15
CA GLU A 200 -9.72 4.80 -26.99
C GLU A 200 -10.09 3.87 -25.83
N SER A 201 -9.06 3.17 -25.32
CA SER A 201 -9.04 2.25 -24.17
C SER A 201 -9.45 2.94 -22.87
N SER A 202 -10.70 3.38 -22.78
CA SER A 202 -11.22 4.16 -21.69
C SER A 202 -11.96 3.26 -20.71
N ILE A 203 -11.35 3.15 -19.54
CA ILE A 203 -11.86 2.54 -18.33
C ILE A 203 -13.23 3.17 -18.01
N PRO A 204 -14.31 2.41 -17.73
CA PRO A 204 -15.50 2.99 -17.12
C PRO A 204 -15.17 3.44 -15.69
N GLY A 205 -14.67 4.67 -15.55
CA GLY A 205 -14.59 5.38 -14.27
C GLY A 205 -13.21 5.69 -13.69
N ALA A 206 -12.08 5.39 -14.34
CA ALA A 206 -10.79 5.91 -13.89
C ALA A 206 -9.72 5.87 -15.00
N ASP A 207 -9.45 7.00 -15.65
CA ASP A 207 -8.29 7.16 -16.54
C ASP A 207 -7.08 7.54 -15.67
N LEU A 208 -6.60 6.58 -14.87
CA LEU A 208 -5.50 6.79 -13.92
C LEU A 208 -4.17 6.41 -14.55
N SER A 209 -3.19 7.32 -14.46
CA SER A 209 -1.88 7.15 -15.09
C SER A 209 -0.73 7.29 -14.11
N ILE A 210 0.31 6.46 -14.29
CA ILE A 210 1.58 6.65 -13.58
C ILE A 210 2.34 7.79 -14.27
N ALA A 211 2.61 8.87 -13.55
CA ALA A 211 3.40 9.98 -14.03
C ALA A 211 4.89 9.64 -14.05
N ASP A 212 5.40 9.11 -12.94
CA ASP A 212 6.81 8.77 -12.78
C ASP A 212 7.05 7.77 -11.65
N VAL A 213 8.28 7.26 -11.58
CA VAL A 213 8.79 6.42 -10.49
C VAL A 213 10.18 6.90 -10.08
N SER A 214 10.55 6.69 -8.82
CA SER A 214 11.93 6.95 -8.40
C SER A 214 12.89 5.88 -8.93
N GLY A 215 14.19 6.15 -8.81
CA GLY A 215 15.21 5.12 -8.69
C GLY A 215 15.01 4.26 -7.44
N LEU A 216 15.91 3.31 -7.24
CA LEU A 216 15.77 2.31 -6.19
C LEU A 216 16.50 2.71 -4.91
N ASP A 217 15.76 2.85 -3.83
CA ASP A 217 16.34 2.85 -2.50
C ASP A 217 16.73 1.43 -2.13
N THR A 218 17.97 1.25 -1.67
CA THR A 218 18.47 -0.03 -1.17
C THR A 218 18.61 0.03 0.33
N MET A 219 17.71 -0.64 1.04
CA MET A 219 17.78 -0.77 2.49
C MET A 219 18.41 -2.11 2.86
N TYR A 220 19.41 -2.11 3.75
CA TYR A 220 20.13 -3.32 4.15
C TYR A 220 20.43 -3.33 5.65
N SER A 221 20.58 -4.53 6.21
CA SER A 221 20.96 -4.72 7.61
C SER A 221 22.41 -4.33 7.87
N THR A 222 22.68 -3.78 9.05
CA THR A 222 24.03 -3.62 9.59
C THR A 222 24.00 -3.90 11.11
N PRO A 223 25.15 -4.09 11.78
CA PRO A 223 25.18 -4.25 13.23
C PRO A 223 24.58 -3.07 14.03
N GLU A 224 24.49 -1.88 13.42
CA GLU A 224 23.92 -0.67 14.04
C GLU A 224 22.41 -0.49 13.75
N GLY A 225 21.80 -1.40 12.98
CA GLY A 225 20.45 -1.29 12.46
C GLY A 225 20.41 -1.20 10.94
N TYR A 226 19.32 -0.71 10.37
CA TYR A 226 19.17 -0.60 8.92
C TYR A 226 19.84 0.67 8.38
N LYS A 227 20.52 0.56 7.23
CA LYS A 227 20.98 1.69 6.43
C LYS A 227 20.26 1.70 5.09
N THR A 228 20.14 2.88 4.49
CA THR A 228 19.54 3.06 3.17
C THR A 228 20.51 3.81 2.28
N ILE A 229 20.75 3.28 1.09
CA ILE A 229 21.31 4.03 -0.04
C ILE A 229 20.11 4.55 -0.84
N GLU A 230 19.97 5.87 -0.93
CA GLU A 230 18.85 6.52 -1.62
C GLU A 230 19.09 6.51 -3.13
N GLY A 231 18.04 6.17 -3.88
CA GLY A 231 18.00 6.33 -5.33
C GLY A 231 17.67 7.76 -5.72
N GLU A 232 17.84 8.10 -7.00
CA GLU A 232 17.38 9.39 -7.52
C GLU A 232 15.85 9.48 -7.47
N ASP A 233 15.31 10.58 -6.95
CA ASP A 233 13.88 10.83 -6.96
C ASP A 233 13.57 12.07 -7.81
N PRO A 234 12.94 11.92 -8.98
CA PRO A 234 12.68 13.02 -9.89
C PRO A 234 11.57 13.95 -9.41
N VAL A 235 10.75 13.53 -8.44
CA VAL A 235 9.50 14.20 -8.07
C VAL A 235 9.60 14.80 -6.66
N ASN A 236 9.36 16.12 -6.56
CA ASN A 236 9.42 16.85 -5.28
C ASN A 236 8.06 16.90 -4.57
N ARG A 237 7.47 15.74 -4.28
CA ARG A 237 6.28 15.56 -3.42
C ARG A 237 6.27 14.17 -2.80
N GLU A 238 5.38 13.91 -1.84
CA GLU A 238 5.21 12.53 -1.32
C GLU A 238 4.63 11.61 -2.42
N PRO A 239 5.12 10.36 -2.52
CA PRO A 239 4.62 9.39 -3.48
C PRO A 239 3.25 8.86 -3.10
N ASP A 240 2.48 8.47 -4.11
CA ASP A 240 1.13 7.90 -3.92
C ASP A 240 1.19 6.47 -3.40
N ALA A 241 2.20 5.72 -3.82
CA ALA A 241 2.55 4.43 -3.24
C ALA A 241 4.07 4.23 -3.27
N ARG A 242 4.55 3.22 -2.54
CA ARG A 242 5.95 2.82 -2.55
C ARG A 242 6.04 1.32 -2.59
N ILE A 243 6.55 0.76 -3.67
CA ILE A 243 6.81 -0.68 -3.75
C ILE A 243 7.97 -1.00 -2.80
N GLU A 244 7.82 -2.03 -1.98
CA GLU A 244 8.84 -2.47 -1.02
C GLU A 244 8.97 -3.99 -1.10
N THR A 245 10.14 -4.49 -1.51
CA THR A 245 10.28 -5.91 -1.82
C THR A 245 11.68 -6.44 -1.58
N LEU A 246 11.73 -7.72 -1.21
CA LEU A 246 12.95 -8.52 -1.09
C LEU A 246 13.40 -9.00 -2.47
N PRO A 247 14.70 -9.29 -2.70
CA PRO A 247 15.15 -9.97 -3.89
C PRO A 247 14.43 -11.31 -4.10
N VAL A 248 14.01 -11.58 -5.33
CA VAL A 248 13.36 -12.84 -5.75
C VAL A 248 13.69 -13.13 -7.21
N GLY A 249 13.95 -14.39 -7.56
CA GLY A 249 14.32 -14.83 -8.91
C GLY A 249 13.17 -14.98 -9.89
N TYR A 250 12.17 -14.10 -9.83
CA TYR A 250 10.97 -14.18 -10.66
C TYR A 250 11.25 -13.93 -12.15
N THR A 251 10.39 -14.51 -12.99
CA THR A 251 10.22 -14.04 -14.37
C THR A 251 9.54 -12.68 -14.38
N ARG A 252 9.61 -11.96 -15.50
CA ARG A 252 9.00 -10.62 -15.65
C ARG A 252 7.50 -10.62 -15.38
N GLU A 253 6.84 -11.65 -15.86
CA GLU A 253 5.41 -11.89 -15.68
C GLU A 253 5.04 -12.16 -14.22
N GLN A 254 5.77 -13.04 -13.54
CA GLN A 254 5.63 -13.28 -12.10
C GLN A 254 5.93 -12.02 -11.28
N PHE A 255 6.89 -11.20 -11.72
CA PHE A 255 7.21 -9.95 -11.06
C PHE A 255 6.07 -8.93 -11.15
N ARG A 256 5.40 -8.82 -12.30
CA ARG A 256 4.20 -7.97 -12.44
C ARG A 256 3.11 -8.37 -11.47
N TYR A 257 2.83 -9.67 -11.35
CA TYR A 257 1.92 -10.20 -10.34
C TYR A 257 2.37 -9.82 -8.92
N HIS A 258 3.65 -10.01 -8.60
CA HIS A 258 4.23 -9.71 -7.30
C HIS A 258 4.08 -8.24 -6.89
N VAL A 259 4.28 -7.30 -7.82
CA VAL A 259 4.08 -5.86 -7.56
C VAL A 259 2.62 -5.58 -7.21
N GLY A 260 1.66 -6.15 -7.96
CA GLY A 260 0.23 -6.02 -7.65
C GLY A 260 -0.14 -6.63 -6.30
N HIS A 261 0.33 -7.84 -6.03
CA HIS A 261 0.15 -8.54 -4.76
C HIS A 261 0.72 -7.74 -3.57
N ASN A 262 1.92 -7.15 -3.74
CA ASN A 262 2.54 -6.29 -2.74
C ASN A 262 1.64 -5.08 -2.43
N LEU A 263 1.13 -4.38 -3.45
CA LEU A 263 0.21 -3.24 -3.26
C LEU A 263 -1.07 -3.64 -2.51
N ILE A 264 -1.66 -4.79 -2.82
CA ILE A 264 -2.81 -5.34 -2.08
C ILE A 264 -2.47 -5.55 -0.60
N CYS A 265 -1.33 -6.18 -0.32
CA CYS A 265 -0.84 -6.36 1.05
C CYS A 265 -0.54 -5.02 1.74
N GLN A 266 -0.15 -3.98 1.01
CA GLN A 266 0.02 -2.65 1.59
C GLN A 266 -1.32 -2.01 1.98
N ILE A 267 -2.39 -2.19 1.17
CA ILE A 267 -3.74 -1.73 1.51
C ILE A 267 -4.22 -2.42 2.79
N ARG A 268 -4.07 -3.75 2.88
CA ARG A 268 -4.30 -4.53 4.11
C ARG A 268 -3.59 -3.90 5.29
N ASP A 269 -2.28 -3.66 5.13
CA ASP A 269 -1.46 -3.15 6.21
C ASP A 269 -1.97 -1.80 6.70
N CYS A 270 -2.41 -0.90 5.81
CA CYS A 270 -3.00 0.37 6.20
C CYS A 270 -4.18 0.18 7.17
N PHE A 271 -5.13 -0.72 6.87
CA PHE A 271 -6.27 -1.03 7.73
C PHE A 271 -5.87 -1.68 9.06
N VAL A 272 -5.02 -2.70 9.03
CA VAL A 272 -4.49 -3.34 10.25
C VAL A 272 -3.79 -2.32 11.13
N SER A 273 -3.04 -1.41 10.51
CA SER A 273 -2.34 -0.32 11.18
C SER A 273 -3.28 0.70 11.84
N MET A 274 -4.52 0.79 11.38
CA MET A 274 -5.57 1.61 12.01
C MET A 274 -6.30 0.87 13.13
N GLY A 275 -5.97 -0.40 13.37
CA GLY A 275 -6.69 -1.25 14.31
C GLY A 275 -8.09 -1.60 13.82
N VAL A 276 -8.29 -1.71 12.51
CA VAL A 276 -9.56 -2.17 11.91
C VAL A 276 -9.29 -3.36 11.01
N GLU A 277 -10.30 -4.20 10.84
CA GLU A 277 -10.24 -5.30 9.89
C GLU A 277 -10.24 -4.72 8.47
N PRO A 278 -9.32 -5.15 7.58
CA PRO A 278 -9.38 -4.77 6.17
C PRO A 278 -10.69 -5.24 5.51
N PRO A 279 -11.14 -4.58 4.43
CA PRO A 279 -12.14 -5.15 3.52
C PRO A 279 -11.70 -6.55 3.05
N ALA A 280 -12.65 -7.46 2.85
CA ALA A 280 -12.36 -8.88 2.66
C ALA A 280 -11.44 -9.16 1.46
N GLN A 281 -11.62 -8.41 0.37
CA GLN A 281 -10.76 -8.51 -0.81
C GLN A 281 -9.29 -8.28 -0.46
N TYR A 282 -8.98 -7.35 0.45
CA TYR A 282 -7.59 -7.05 0.82
C TYR A 282 -7.03 -7.95 1.92
N ARG A 283 -7.75 -8.98 2.37
CA ARG A 283 -7.26 -9.91 3.41
C ARG A 283 -6.36 -10.99 2.82
N LEU A 284 -5.23 -10.58 2.26
CA LEU A 284 -4.23 -11.50 1.74
C LEU A 284 -3.06 -11.66 2.70
N LEU A 285 -2.34 -12.78 2.59
CA LEU A 285 -1.09 -13.02 3.30
C LEU A 285 0.10 -12.65 2.41
N GLY A 286 1.16 -12.19 3.06
CA GLY A 286 2.41 -11.84 2.40
C GLY A 286 2.94 -10.46 2.75
N HIS A 287 4.07 -10.13 2.14
CA HIS A 287 4.78 -8.89 2.41
C HIS A 287 4.10 -7.68 1.75
N GLY A 288 3.64 -6.75 2.58
CA GLY A 288 3.21 -5.41 2.19
C GLY A 288 4.29 -4.39 2.52
N LYS A 289 4.01 -3.46 3.43
CA LYS A 289 5.00 -2.45 3.86
C LYS A 289 5.98 -3.07 4.84
N PHE A 290 7.28 -2.81 4.66
CA PHE A 290 8.33 -3.37 5.50
C PHE A 290 8.13 -3.03 6.98
N LYS A 291 7.77 -1.77 7.28
CA LYS A 291 7.56 -1.30 8.66
C LYS A 291 6.49 -2.10 9.41
N TYR A 292 5.49 -2.63 8.70
CA TYR A 292 4.42 -3.41 9.31
C TYR A 292 4.77 -4.89 9.38
N SER A 293 5.42 -5.45 8.35
CA SER A 293 5.95 -6.81 8.40
C SER A 293 6.88 -7.01 9.62
N ALA A 294 7.76 -6.05 9.91
CA ALA A 294 8.59 -6.08 11.11
C ALA A 294 7.76 -6.07 12.41
N LYS A 295 6.70 -5.25 12.48
CA LYS A 295 5.80 -5.23 13.64
C LYS A 295 5.04 -6.54 13.84
N TYR A 296 4.59 -7.17 12.77
CA TYR A 296 3.86 -8.44 12.83
C TYR A 296 4.74 -9.54 13.42
N ARG A 297 6.00 -9.60 12.98
CA ARG A 297 7.00 -10.54 13.50
C ARG A 297 7.40 -10.25 14.95
N ASP A 298 7.61 -8.98 15.29
CA ASP A 298 8.24 -8.60 16.57
C ASP A 298 7.22 -8.44 17.72
N PHE A 299 5.93 -8.29 17.42
CA PHE A 299 4.87 -8.13 18.43
C PHE A 299 3.87 -9.28 18.44
N ASP A 300 3.78 -9.98 19.58
CA ASP A 300 2.92 -11.13 19.83
C ASP A 300 1.40 -10.88 19.71
N PHE A 301 0.99 -9.63 19.58
CA PHE A 301 -0.41 -9.23 19.50
C PHE A 301 -0.89 -8.98 18.07
N TYR A 302 -0.03 -9.15 17.07
CA TYR A 302 -0.42 -9.22 15.67
C TYR A 302 -0.33 -10.67 15.18
N PRO A 303 -1.29 -11.13 14.37
CA PRO A 303 -1.10 -12.31 13.55
C PRO A 303 0.07 -12.13 12.55
N ASP A 304 0.64 -13.24 12.11
CA ASP A 304 1.72 -13.29 11.12
C ASP A 304 1.21 -13.02 9.69
N TYR A 305 0.60 -11.86 9.44
CA TYR A 305 0.06 -11.50 8.12
C TYR A 305 1.12 -11.50 7.00
N TRP A 306 2.40 -11.42 7.36
CA TRP A 306 3.52 -11.42 6.43
C TRP A 306 3.87 -12.84 5.93
N ASP A 307 3.47 -13.88 6.66
CA ASP A 307 3.79 -15.28 6.36
C ASP A 307 2.69 -15.89 5.47
N TYR A 308 3.07 -16.29 4.26
CA TYR A 308 2.20 -16.94 3.28
C TYR A 308 1.60 -18.26 3.80
N GLU A 309 2.29 -18.93 4.71
CA GLU A 309 1.87 -20.22 5.27
C GLU A 309 1.00 -20.07 6.53
N ALA A 310 0.77 -18.84 6.99
CA ALA A 310 -0.03 -18.59 8.19
C ALA A 310 -1.49 -18.99 7.98
N ASN A 311 -2.09 -19.65 8.98
CA ASN A 311 -3.51 -19.96 8.95
C ASN A 311 -4.30 -18.93 9.76
N ILE A 312 -4.71 -17.85 9.11
CA ILE A 312 -5.46 -16.74 9.72
C ILE A 312 -6.90 -16.75 9.19
N PRO A 313 -7.92 -16.91 10.03
CA PRO A 313 -9.31 -16.95 9.59
C PRO A 313 -9.72 -15.72 8.78
N GLY A 314 -10.27 -15.95 7.58
CA GLY A 314 -10.71 -14.89 6.68
C GLY A 314 -9.60 -14.24 5.86
N TYR A 315 -8.38 -14.79 5.90
CA TYR A 315 -7.27 -14.40 5.05
C TYR A 315 -6.92 -15.51 4.06
N SER A 316 -6.48 -15.12 2.87
CA SER A 316 -6.05 -16.03 1.79
C SER A 316 -4.56 -15.88 1.53
N SER A 317 -3.88 -16.99 1.24
CA SER A 317 -2.52 -16.94 0.66
C SER A 317 -2.61 -16.80 -0.86
N PRO A 318 -1.69 -16.09 -1.52
CA PRO A 318 -1.43 -16.29 -2.94
C PRO A 318 -1.09 -17.76 -3.22
N VAL A 319 -1.54 -18.26 -4.37
CA VAL A 319 -1.27 -19.61 -4.89
C VAL A 319 0.10 -19.67 -5.56
#